data_AF-A0A3B9GU59-F1
#
_entry.id   AF-A0A3B9GU59-F1
#
_cell.length_a   1.000
_cell.length_b   1.000
_cell.length_c   1.000
_cell.angle_alpha   90.00
_cell.angle_beta   90.00
_cell.angle_gamma   90.00
#
_symmetry.space_group_name_H-M   'P 1'
#
loop_
_entity.id
_entity.type
_entity.pdbx_description
1 polymer ?
#
loop_
_entity_poly.entity_id
_entity_poly.type
_entity_poly.pdbx_seq_one_letter_code
_entity_poly.pdbx_strand_id
1 'polypeptide(L)' 'MKWTELSDNWCPVARTLSVVGDRWTLLILRDCFLGLSRFEQFIESSG' A
#
# COMPACT_ATOMS: atom_id res chain seq x y z
N MET A 1 -13.36 7.97 0.35
CA MET A 1 -13.22 7.14 1.56
C MET A 1 -12.13 7.78 2.41
N LYS A 2 -12.44 8.22 3.64
CA LYS A 2 -11.46 8.84 4.53
C LYS A 2 -10.67 7.75 5.24
N TRP A 3 -9.45 7.49 4.80
CA TRP A 3 -8.59 6.42 5.32
C TRP A 3 -8.30 6.56 6.82
N THR A 4 -8.29 7.79 7.35
CA THR A 4 -8.14 8.09 8.78
C THR A 4 -9.31 7.67 9.66
N GLU A 5 -10.51 7.48 9.10
CA GLU A 5 -11.67 6.99 9.87
C GLU A 5 -11.67 5.46 10.01
N LEU A 6 -10.92 4.76 9.15
CA LEU A 6 -10.81 3.29 9.16
C LEU A 6 -9.79 2.78 10.19
N SER A 7 -8.84 3.61 10.62
CA SER A 7 -7.80 3.20 11.58
C SER A 7 -8.33 2.95 12.99
N ASP A 8 -9.42 3.62 13.38
CA ASP A 8 -10.06 3.49 14.70
C ASP A 8 -11.19 2.45 14.72
N ASN A 9 -11.33 1.68 13.62
CA ASN A 9 -12.36 0.66 13.48
C ASN A 9 -11.88 -0.70 14.03
N TRP A 10 -12.74 -1.38 14.79
CA TRP A 10 -12.48 -2.73 15.33
C TRP A 10 -12.40 -3.80 14.24
N CYS A 11 -12.92 -3.54 13.04
CA CYS A 11 -12.85 -4.45 11.91
C CYS A 11 -11.39 -4.60 11.41
N PRO A 12 -10.78 -5.79 11.50
CA PRO A 12 -9.38 -5.98 11.11
C PRO A 12 -9.15 -5.74 9.62
N VAL A 13 -10.11 -6.06 8.76
CA VAL A 13 -10.04 -5.80 7.32
C VAL A 13 -10.03 -4.29 7.03
N ALA A 14 -10.91 -3.53 7.69
CA ALA A 14 -10.96 -2.08 7.56
C ALA A 14 -9.65 -1.42 8.01
N ARG A 15 -9.09 -1.89 9.13
CA ARG A 15 -7.83 -1.40 9.67
C ARG A 15 -6.62 -1.74 8.78
N THR A 16 -6.59 -2.90 8.15
CA THR A 16 -5.55 -3.22 7.16
C THR A 16 -5.68 -2.34 5.93
N LEU A 17 -6.90 -2.15 5.41
CA LEU A 17 -7.15 -1.27 4.27
C LEU A 17 -6.81 0.19 4.56
N SER A 18 -6.85 0.65 5.81
CA SER A 18 -6.41 2.01 6.16
C SER A 18 -4.91 2.23 5.91
N VAL A 19 -4.11 1.17 5.82
CA VAL A 19 -2.67 1.23 5.61
C VAL A 19 -2.30 0.87 4.16
N VAL A 20 -2.81 -0.25 3.64
CA VAL A 20 -2.40 -0.76 2.32
C VAL A 20 -3.40 -0.50 1.20
N GLY A 21 -4.55 0.09 1.52
CA GLY A 21 -5.67 0.22 0.59
C GLY A 21 -5.57 1.39 -0.39
N ASP A 22 -4.52 2.22 -0.33
CA ASP A 22 -4.35 3.24 -1.37
C ASP A 22 -4.01 2.63 -2.73
N ARG A 23 -4.14 3.45 -3.76
CA ARG A 23 -4.04 3.05 -5.17
C ARG A 23 -2.69 2.40 -5.54
N TRP A 24 -1.60 2.75 -4.88
CA TRP A 24 -0.24 2.36 -5.30
C TRP A 24 0.48 1.48 -4.29
N THR A 25 0.10 1.48 -3.01
CA THR A 25 0.83 0.72 -1.98
C THR A 25 0.94 -0.76 -2.28
N LEU A 26 -0.11 -1.41 -2.79
CA LEU A 26 -0.02 -2.84 -3.13
C LEU A 26 0.94 -3.11 -4.31
N LEU A 27 1.08 -2.16 -5.24
CA LEU A 27 2.03 -2.29 -6.36
C LEU A 27 3.46 -2.12 -5.87
N ILE A 28 3.72 -1.14 -5.01
CA ILE A 28 5.03 -0.94 -4.38
C ILE A 28 5.40 -2.15 -3.51
N LEU A 29 4.47 -2.68 -2.71
CA LEU A 29 4.71 -3.87 -1.88
C LEU A 29 5.04 -5.09 -2.74
N ARG A 30 4.29 -5.33 -3.82
CA ARG A 30 4.61 -6.38 -4.81
C ARG A 30 6.04 -6.24 -5.30
N ASP A 31 6.45 -5.03 -5.66
CA ASP A 31 7.77 -4.76 -6.21
C ASP A 31 8.89 -4.98 -5.18
N CYS A 32 8.65 -4.64 -3.91
CA CYS A 32 9.53 -5.01 -2.81
C CYS A 32 9.70 -6.54 -2.70
N PHE A 33 8.61 -7.30 -2.84
CA PHE A 33 8.67 -8.77 -2.82
C PHE A 33 9.37 -9.37 -4.04
N LEU A 34 9.43 -8.64 -5.16
CA LEU A 34 10.22 -8.98 -6.35
C LEU A 34 11.71 -8.60 -6.21
N GLY A 35 12.12 -8.04 -5.07
CA GLY A 35 13.51 -7.66 -4.80
C GLY A 35 13.89 -6.26 -5.27
N LEU A 36 12.93 -5.46 -5.73
CA LEU A 36 13.17 -4.04 -6.00
C LEU A 36 13.34 -3.29 -4.67
N SER A 37 14.35 -2.43 -4.62
CA SER A 37 14.73 -1.74 -3.38
C SER A 37 15.17 -0.29 -3.60
N ARG A 38 15.29 0.15 -4.86
CA ARG A 38 15.64 1.52 -5.23
C ARG A 38 14.41 2.26 -5.73
N PHE A 39 14.34 3.55 -5.40
CA PHE A 39 13.25 4.43 -5.82
C PHE A 39 13.03 4.44 -7.34
N GLU A 40 14.11 4.51 -8.12
CA GLU A 40 14.05 4.49 -9.59
C GLU A 40 13.39 3.21 -10.12
N GLN A 41 13.65 2.06 -9.48
CA GLN A 41 13.06 0.79 -9.88
C GLN A 41 11.54 0.77 -9.65
N PHE A 42 11.07 1.39 -8.56
CA PHE A 42 9.64 1.49 -8.27
C PHE A 42 8.93 2.44 -9.24
N ILE A 43 9.56 3.52 -9.67
CA ILE A 43 9.00 4.39 -10.72
C ILE A 43 8.83 3.58 -12.01
N GLU A 44 9.91 2.94 -12.47
CA GLU A 44 9.90 2.17 -13.72
C GLU A 44 8.86 1.04 -13.74
N SER A 45 8.62 0.39 -12.60
CA SER A 45 7.63 -0.71 -12.47
C SER A 45 6.18 -0.27 -12.25
N SER A 46 5.97 0.93 -11.68
CA SER A 46 4.65 1.45 -11.31
C SER A 46 4.06 2.42 -12.33
N GLY A 47 4.90 3.01 -13.19
CA GLY A 47 4.51 4.00 -14.21
C GLY A 47 5.61 5.00 -14.54
#